data_AF-A0A2N5KPY7-F1
#
_entry.id   AF-A0A2N5KPY7-F1
#
_cell.length_a   1.000
_cell.length_b   1.000
_cell.length_c   1.000
_cell.angle_alpha   90.00
_cell.angle_beta   90.00
_cell.angle_gamma   90.00
#
_symmetry.space_group_name_H-M   'P 1'
#
loop_
_entity.id
_entity.type
_entity.pdbx_description
1 polymer ?
#
loop_
_entity_poly.entity_id
_entity_poly.type
_entity_poly.pdbx_seq_one_letter_code
_entity_poly.pdbx_strand_id
1 'polypeptide(L)'
;IVTVYLGERLGLYRALADSGPAKPAELAARTGTHERYAREWLEQQAAAGILSVGAAEADAEARLYSLPEPHAEALLDSDSLSYVTPLAWQLVGLMRPLDALLEAFKTGGGVPYPQYGADMR
;
A
#
# COMPACT_ATOMS: atom_id res chain seq x y z
N ILE A 1 -6.39 -2.98 -1.10
CA ILE A 1 -6.35 -1.57 -1.58
C ILE A 1 -5.78 -0.63 -0.52
N VAL A 2 -6.39 -0.50 0.68
CA VAL A 2 -5.85 0.39 1.75
C VAL A 2 -4.41 0.03 2.15
N THR A 3 -4.06 -1.26 2.20
CA THR A 3 -2.68 -1.69 2.50
C THR A 3 -1.69 -1.44 1.37
N VAL A 4 -2.17 -1.34 0.11
CA VAL A 4 -1.36 -0.91 -1.05
C VAL A 4 -1.04 0.58 -0.94
N TYR A 5 -2.03 1.39 -0.55
CA TYR A 5 -1.83 2.81 -0.22
C TYR A 5 -0.75 2.98 0.85
N LEU A 6 -0.83 2.23 1.97
CA LEU A 6 0.21 2.26 3.00
C LEU A 6 1.58 1.83 2.45
N GLY A 7 1.61 0.79 1.62
CA GLY A 7 2.81 0.29 0.97
C GLY A 7 3.53 1.34 0.14
N GLU A 8 2.79 2.10 -0.66
CA GLU A 8 3.34 3.19 -1.47
C GLU A 8 3.76 4.38 -0.61
N ARG A 9 2.88 4.86 0.28
CA ARG A 9 3.13 6.07 1.09
C ARG A 9 4.28 5.92 2.09
N LEU A 10 4.52 4.70 2.57
CA LEU A 10 5.63 4.37 3.46
C LEU A 10 6.89 3.91 2.68
N GLY A 11 6.83 3.85 1.35
CA GLY A 11 7.96 3.43 0.51
C GLY A 11 8.32 1.94 0.61
N LEU A 12 7.41 1.09 1.12
CA LEU A 12 7.67 -0.33 1.39
C LEU A 12 7.92 -1.12 0.09
N TYR A 13 7.12 -0.88 -0.95
CA TYR A 13 7.33 -1.54 -2.26
C TYR A 13 8.64 -1.08 -2.90
N ARG A 14 8.94 0.22 -2.85
CA ARG A 14 10.18 0.78 -3.42
C ARG A 14 11.41 0.22 -2.72
N ALA A 15 11.38 0.09 -1.40
CA ALA A 15 12.47 -0.51 -0.64
C ALA A 15 12.71 -2.00 -0.99
N LEU A 16 11.66 -2.75 -1.36
CA LEU A 16 11.80 -4.13 -1.84
C LEU A 16 12.31 -4.21 -3.28
N ALA A 17 11.90 -3.27 -4.14
CA ALA A 17 12.37 -3.20 -5.52
C ALA A 17 13.86 -2.79 -5.59
N ASP A 18 14.24 -1.72 -4.88
CA ASP A 18 15.57 -1.12 -4.99
C ASP A 18 16.64 -1.88 -4.21
N SER A 19 16.29 -2.44 -3.05
CA SER A 19 17.23 -3.12 -2.14
C SER A 19 17.01 -4.63 -2.07
N GLY A 20 16.14 -5.18 -2.92
CA GLY A 20 15.85 -6.61 -3.01
C GLY A 20 15.05 -7.16 -1.83
N PRO A 21 14.93 -8.51 -1.76
CA PRO A 21 14.14 -9.18 -0.73
C PRO A 21 14.54 -8.78 0.70
N ALA A 22 13.58 -8.82 1.62
CA ALA A 22 13.78 -8.40 3.01
C ALA A 22 13.01 -9.25 4.02
N LYS A 23 13.60 -9.42 5.21
CA LYS A 23 12.90 -9.81 6.44
C LYS A 23 12.15 -8.62 7.03
N PRO A 24 11.19 -8.83 7.96
CA PRO A 24 10.47 -7.74 8.61
C PRO A 24 11.37 -6.67 9.25
N ALA A 25 12.41 -7.08 9.98
CA ALA A 25 13.35 -6.16 10.62
C ALA A 25 14.15 -5.33 9.60
N GLU A 26 14.52 -5.94 8.47
CA GLU A 26 15.29 -5.28 7.41
C GLU A 26 14.42 -4.25 6.68
N LEU A 27 13.17 -4.60 6.34
CA LEU A 27 12.24 -3.67 5.70
C LEU A 27 11.91 -2.48 6.62
N ALA A 28 11.70 -2.77 7.91
CA ALA A 28 11.46 -1.75 8.92
C ALA A 28 12.63 -0.75 9.01
N ALA A 29 13.86 -1.25 9.05
CA ALA A 29 15.06 -0.42 9.05
C ALA A 29 15.17 0.43 7.76
N ARG A 30 14.90 -0.15 6.58
CA ARG A 30 14.97 0.55 5.29
C ARG A 30 13.95 1.70 5.17
N THR A 31 12.82 1.58 5.84
CA THR A 31 11.67 2.50 5.68
C THR A 31 11.41 3.37 6.90
N GLY A 32 12.17 3.21 7.98
CA GLY A 32 11.93 3.93 9.24
C GLY A 32 10.59 3.56 9.89
N THR A 33 10.09 2.35 9.63
CA THR A 33 8.85 1.83 10.22
C THR A 33 9.14 0.88 11.38
N HIS A 34 8.11 0.53 12.15
CA HIS A 34 8.27 -0.41 13.25
C HIS A 34 8.18 -1.86 12.76
N GLU A 35 9.12 -2.72 13.18
CA GLU A 35 9.24 -4.13 12.74
C GLU A 35 7.91 -4.90 12.77
N ARG A 36 7.20 -4.83 13.90
CA ARG A 36 5.87 -5.47 14.03
C ARG A 36 4.94 -5.11 12.87
N TYR A 37 4.81 -3.83 12.52
CA TYR A 37 3.89 -3.40 11.46
C TYR A 37 4.43 -3.71 10.06
N ALA A 38 5.76 -3.67 9.87
CA ALA A 38 6.37 -4.14 8.64
C ALA A 38 6.06 -5.63 8.41
N ARG A 39 6.11 -6.46 9.46
CA ARG A 39 5.74 -7.88 9.39
C ARG A 39 4.27 -8.08 8.99
N GLU A 40 3.33 -7.44 9.69
CA GLU A 40 1.90 -7.57 9.37
C GLU A 40 1.61 -7.16 7.92
N TRP A 41 2.25 -6.09 7.45
CA TRP A 41 2.12 -5.65 6.07
C TRP A 41 2.69 -6.68 5.10
N LEU A 42 3.91 -7.19 5.33
CA LEU A 42 4.55 -8.22 4.51
C LEU A 42 3.69 -9.48 4.40
N GLU A 43 3.19 -9.98 5.53
CA GLU A 43 2.33 -11.17 5.58
C GLU A 43 1.02 -10.95 4.83
N GLN A 44 0.37 -9.80 5.05
CA GLN A 44 -0.87 -9.47 4.36
C GLN A 44 -0.65 -9.36 2.83
N GLN A 45 0.44 -8.74 2.39
CA GLN A 45 0.76 -8.59 0.97
C GLN A 45 1.12 -9.93 0.31
N ALA A 46 1.83 -10.81 1.02
CA ALA A 46 2.11 -12.16 0.55
C ALA A 46 0.82 -12.99 0.44
N ALA A 47 -0.07 -12.92 1.45
CA ALA A 47 -1.37 -13.59 1.41
C ALA A 47 -2.28 -13.07 0.29
N ALA A 48 -2.14 -11.80 -0.08
CA ALA A 48 -2.84 -11.18 -1.21
C ALA A 48 -2.23 -11.54 -2.58
N GLY A 49 -1.13 -12.30 -2.61
CA GLY A 49 -0.42 -12.68 -3.84
C GLY A 49 0.39 -11.54 -4.48
N ILE A 50 0.59 -10.42 -3.78
CA ILE A 50 1.35 -9.28 -4.28
C ILE A 50 2.86 -9.49 -4.06
N LEU A 51 3.23 -10.01 -2.89
CA LEU A 51 4.62 -10.37 -2.58
C LEU A 51 4.80 -11.89 -2.68
N SER A 52 6.01 -12.29 -3.05
CA SER A 52 6.45 -13.68 -2.88
C SER A 52 7.08 -13.86 -1.51
N VAL A 53 6.89 -15.03 -0.92
CA VAL A 53 7.54 -15.43 0.33
C VAL A 53 8.52 -16.58 0.06
N GLY A 54 9.78 -16.37 0.40
CA GLY A 54 10.81 -17.39 0.48
C GLY A 54 10.92 -17.95 1.89
N ALA A 55 11.26 -19.24 1.99
CA ALA A 55 11.33 -19.98 3.25
C ALA A 55 10.02 -19.87 4.08
N ALA A 56 8.89 -20.23 3.47
CA ALA A 56 7.57 -20.11 4.09
C ALA A 56 7.44 -20.90 5.41
N GLU A 57 8.23 -21.96 5.53
CA GLU A 57 8.32 -22.84 6.69
C GLU A 57 9.16 -22.24 7.83
N ALA A 58 9.89 -21.15 7.60
CA ALA A 58 10.64 -20.46 8.64
C ALA A 58 9.71 -19.68 9.58
N ASP A 59 10.26 -19.33 10.75
CA ASP A 59 9.63 -18.42 11.70
C ASP A 59 9.29 -17.08 11.02
N ALA A 60 8.23 -16.43 11.49
CA ALA A 60 7.67 -15.24 10.85
C ALA A 60 8.70 -14.09 10.72
N GLU A 61 9.63 -13.99 11.66
CA GLU A 61 10.73 -13.03 11.71
C GLU A 61 11.85 -13.34 10.71
N ALA A 62 11.96 -14.61 10.29
CA ALA A 62 13.02 -15.09 9.41
C ALA A 62 12.61 -15.21 7.94
N ARG A 63 11.29 -15.20 7.64
CA ARG A 63 10.75 -15.23 6.28
C ARG A 63 11.29 -14.10 5.42
N LEU A 64 11.59 -14.42 4.16
CA LEU A 64 12.12 -13.46 3.20
C LEU A 64 11.01 -13.08 2.22
N TYR A 65 10.75 -11.79 2.07
CA TYR A 65 9.70 -11.30 1.18
C TYR A 65 10.30 -10.55 0.01
N SER A 66 9.78 -10.78 -1.18
CA SER A 66 10.23 -10.12 -2.41
C SER A 66 9.06 -9.60 -3.22
N LEU A 67 9.29 -8.51 -3.95
CA LEU A 67 8.34 -7.97 -4.91
C LEU A 67 8.67 -8.55 -6.30
N PRO A 68 7.79 -9.36 -6.91
CA PRO A 68 7.99 -9.84 -8.27
C PRO A 68 8.08 -8.68 -9.25
N GLU A 69 8.96 -8.78 -10.26
CA GLU A 69 9.19 -7.71 -11.23
C GLU A 69 7.93 -7.26 -11.99
N PRO A 70 7.04 -8.17 -12.44
CA PRO A 70 5.77 -7.74 -13.05
C PRO A 70 4.87 -6.94 -12.09
N HIS A 71 4.94 -7.22 -10.79
CA HIS A 71 4.17 -6.47 -9.79
C HIS A 71 4.84 -5.13 -9.47
N ALA A 72 6.18 -5.06 -9.52
CA ALA A 72 6.92 -3.81 -9.39
C ALA A 72 6.53 -2.85 -10.52
N GLU A 73 6.43 -3.31 -11.76
CA GLU A 73 5.95 -2.51 -12.89
C GLU A 73 4.56 -1.90 -12.59
N ALA A 74 3.59 -2.74 -12.23
CA ALA A 74 2.22 -2.29 -11.97
C ALA A 74 2.08 -1.35 -10.76
N LEU A 75 3.01 -1.42 -9.79
CA LEU A 75 2.94 -0.67 -8.54
C LEU A 75 3.83 0.57 -8.48
N LEU A 76 4.93 0.61 -9.23
CA LEU A 76 5.98 1.62 -9.08
C LEU A 76 6.29 2.40 -10.36
N ASP A 77 6.01 1.83 -11.54
CA ASP A 77 6.27 2.49 -12.81
C ASP A 77 5.07 3.35 -13.23
N SER A 78 5.18 4.67 -13.06
CA SER A 78 4.11 5.61 -13.42
C SER A 78 3.84 5.71 -14.93
N ASP A 79 4.77 5.25 -15.77
CA ASP A 79 4.67 5.32 -17.21
C ASP A 79 4.09 4.02 -17.83
N SER A 80 3.96 2.95 -17.03
CA SER A 80 3.34 1.70 -17.47
C SER A 80 1.81 1.83 -17.60
N LEU A 81 1.25 1.24 -18.66
CA LEU A 81 -0.21 1.09 -18.81
C LEU A 81 -0.83 0.21 -17.71
N SER A 82 -0.01 -0.57 -17.00
CA SER A 82 -0.42 -1.41 -15.88
C SER A 82 -0.30 -0.70 -14.53
N TYR A 83 0.05 0.60 -14.50
CA TYR A 83 0.20 1.36 -13.26
C TYR A 83 -1.15 1.54 -12.54
N VAL A 84 -1.36 0.78 -11.46
CA VAL A 84 -2.65 0.72 -10.74
C VAL A 84 -2.66 1.50 -9.43
N THR A 85 -1.51 1.96 -8.96
CA THR A 85 -1.37 2.67 -7.68
C THR A 85 -2.27 3.91 -7.53
N PRO A 86 -2.49 4.75 -8.57
CA PRO A 86 -3.41 5.89 -8.47
C PRO A 86 -4.86 5.52 -8.15
N LEU A 87 -5.30 4.30 -8.48
CA LEU A 87 -6.65 3.83 -8.12
C LEU A 87 -6.79 3.62 -6.61
N ALA A 88 -5.71 3.20 -5.93
CA ALA A 88 -5.70 3.05 -4.48
C ALA A 88 -5.78 4.41 -3.76
N TRP A 89 -5.10 5.44 -4.28
CA TRP A 89 -5.19 6.81 -3.77
C TRP A 89 -6.60 7.37 -3.90
N GLN A 90 -7.21 7.26 -5.08
CA GLN A 90 -8.57 7.73 -5.34
C GLN A 90 -9.60 7.07 -4.41
N LEU A 91 -9.50 5.76 -4.19
CA LEU A 91 -10.44 5.04 -3.31
C LEU A 91 -10.33 5.54 -1.85
N VAL A 92 -9.12 5.79 -1.35
CA VAL A 92 -8.91 6.32 0.01
C VAL A 92 -9.37 7.78 0.12
N GLY A 93 -9.10 8.61 -0.88
CA GLY A 93 -9.60 9.98 -0.96
C GLY A 93 -11.13 10.06 -0.91
N LEU A 94 -11.82 9.11 -1.55
CA LEU A 94 -13.28 8.97 -1.53
C LEU A 94 -13.84 8.58 -0.15
N MET A 95 -13.06 7.92 0.70
CA MET A 95 -13.49 7.58 2.07
C MET A 95 -13.41 8.77 3.03
N ARG A 96 -12.59 9.79 2.74
CA ARG A 96 -12.36 10.93 3.66
C ARG A 96 -13.64 11.72 3.98
N PRO A 97 -14.52 12.07 3.02
CA PRO A 97 -15.73 12.82 3.32
C PRO A 97 -16.97 11.94 3.45
N LEU A 98 -16.84 10.65 3.82
CA LEU A 98 -17.97 9.72 3.86
C LEU A 98 -19.12 10.23 4.75
N ASP A 99 -18.82 10.77 5.93
CA ASP A 99 -19.83 11.33 6.83
C ASP A 99 -20.50 12.57 6.24
N ALA A 100 -19.74 13.46 5.59
CA ALA A 100 -20.29 14.62 4.91
C ALA A 100 -21.18 14.23 3.72
N LEU A 101 -20.84 13.14 3.02
CA LEU A 101 -21.64 12.57 1.95
C LEU A 101 -22.95 11.99 2.50
N LEU A 102 -22.91 11.25 3.62
CA LEU A 102 -24.10 10.74 4.30
C LEU A 102 -25.06 11.87 4.69
N GLU A 103 -24.54 12.99 5.19
CA GLU A 103 -25.37 14.16 5.51
C GLU A 103 -25.92 14.87 4.26
N ALA A 104 -25.13 14.96 3.19
CA ALA A 104 -25.60 15.51 1.91
C ALA A 104 -26.79 14.71 1.36
N PHE A 105 -26.78 13.38 1.49
CA PHE A 105 -27.91 12.52 1.10
C PHE A 105 -29.19 12.80 1.91
N LYS A 106 -29.08 13.15 3.20
CA LYS A 106 -30.24 13.46 4.06
C LYS A 106 -30.80 14.85 3.80
N THR A 107 -29.92 15.80 3.50
CA THR A 107 -30.23 17.24 3.48
C THR A 107 -30.38 17.81 2.07
N GLY A 108 -29.96 17.07 1.04
CA GLY A 108 -29.91 17.55 -0.35
C GLY A 108 -28.77 18.52 -0.64
N GLY A 109 -27.80 18.65 0.27
CA GLY A 109 -26.59 19.47 0.10
C GLY A 109 -25.53 18.82 -0.80
N GLY A 110 -24.30 19.30 -0.72
CA GLY A 110 -23.16 18.74 -1.46
C GLY A 110 -21.87 18.78 -0.64
N VAL A 111 -20.88 18.01 -1.08
CA VAL A 111 -19.54 17.96 -0.45
C VAL A 111 -18.57 18.78 -1.29
N PRO A 112 -17.97 19.87 -0.74
CA PRO A 112 -16.97 20.65 -1.46
C PRO A 112 -15.75 19.80 -1.83
N TYR A 113 -15.26 19.94 -3.07
CA TYR A 113 -14.11 19.18 -3.59
C TYR A 113 -12.85 19.21 -2.68
N PRO A 114 -12.49 20.33 -1.99
CA PRO A 114 -11.37 20.34 -1.06
C PRO A 114 -11.47 19.33 0.10
N GLN A 115 -12.66 18.89 0.48
CA GLN A 115 -12.85 17.92 1.57
C GLN A 115 -12.43 16.50 1.21
N TYR A 116 -12.28 16.19 -0.09
CA TYR A 116 -11.78 14.91 -0.57
C TYR A 116 -10.26 14.75 -0.42
N GLY A 117 -9.55 15.82 -0.06
CA GLY A 117 -8.12 15.77 0.26
C GLY A 117 -7.20 15.80 -0.96
N ALA A 118 -5.89 15.72 -0.68
CA ALA A 118 -4.86 15.76 -1.72
C ALA A 118 -4.78 14.46 -2.54
N ASP A 119 -5.22 13.33 -1.97
CA ASP A 119 -5.21 12.02 -2.64
C ASP A 119 -6.26 11.89 -3.76
N MET A 120 -7.10 12.93 -3.95
CA MET A 120 -8.12 13.04 -5.00
C MET A 120 -7.77 14.07 -6.10
N ARG A 121 -6.59 14.71 -6.04
CA ARG A 121 -6.05 15.58 -7.10
C ARG A 121 -5.05 14.85 -7.96
#